data_AF-K0ILL8-F1
#
_entry.id   AF-K0ILL8-F1
#
_cell.length_a   1.000
_cell.length_b   1.000
_cell.length_c   1.000
_cell.angle_alpha   90.00
_cell.angle_beta   90.00
_cell.angle_gamma   90.00
#
_symmetry.space_group_name_H-M   'P 1'
#
loop_
_entity.id
_entity.type
_entity.pdbx_description
1 polymer ?
#
loop_
_entity_poly.entity_id
_entity_poly.type
_entity_poly.pdbx_seq_one_letter_code
_entity_poly.pdbx_strand_id
1 'polypeptide(L)'
;MDNMHKKTKPVRREMTKLIIRYQTETSLLHFKISRRRILYLVLGIAAFLIAYSVGAAIPMSEEEAEEVRRQFSEQIEGIDQNGIFFNNVRIALAMFIPALGAGFGAFSGFATGAVFSALASSTPLLADVPPLIILITPFGIMEVFAYGLAMSRSGMLIYQLVKKKPWREYVIPTFIELGIVVVVLFAAAVIEWQMIEQLGGLDTSVIIEPV
;
A
#
# COMPACT_ATOMS: atom_id res chain seq x y z
N MET A 1 12.44 65.09 19.43
CA MET A 1 12.38 63.66 19.79
C MET A 1 10.93 63.23 19.66
N ASP A 2 10.53 62.50 18.61
CA ASP A 2 9.69 61.30 18.76
C ASP A 2 9.46 60.54 17.43
N ASN A 3 9.65 59.22 17.52
CA ASN A 3 9.18 58.09 16.71
C ASN A 3 8.87 58.22 15.19
N MET A 4 9.84 57.81 14.35
CA MET A 4 9.60 57.35 12.96
C MET A 4 9.95 55.87 12.70
N HIS A 5 9.89 54.99 13.71
CA HIS A 5 10.48 53.65 13.61
C HIS A 5 9.55 52.44 13.83
N LYS A 6 8.28 52.49 13.36
CA LYS A 6 7.34 51.36 13.57
C LYS A 6 6.49 50.85 12.39
N LYS A 7 6.66 51.28 11.13
CA LYS A 7 5.77 50.84 10.03
C LYS A 7 6.28 49.72 9.10
N THR A 8 7.51 49.23 9.23
CA THR A 8 8.09 48.27 8.26
C THR A 8 7.91 46.78 8.60
N LYS A 9 7.56 46.44 9.85
CA LYS A 9 7.35 45.05 10.29
C LYS A 9 6.10 44.33 9.74
N PRO A 10 4.91 44.96 9.60
CA PRO A 10 3.71 44.24 9.18
C PRO A 10 3.75 43.82 7.71
N VAL A 11 4.28 44.68 6.83
CA VAL A 11 4.39 44.42 5.37
C VAL A 11 5.30 43.23 5.08
N ARG A 12 6.43 43.11 5.78
CA ARG A 12 7.38 41.99 5.59
C ARG A 12 6.76 40.65 5.98
N ARG A 13 5.89 40.64 7.00
CA ARG A 13 5.21 39.44 7.49
C ARG A 13 4.13 38.97 6.52
N GLU A 14 3.34 39.90 5.98
CA GLU A 14 2.33 39.61 4.95
C GLU A 14 2.97 39.17 3.64
N MET A 15 4.05 39.82 3.20
CA MET A 15 4.86 39.40 2.05
C MET A 15 5.41 37.98 2.24
N THR A 16 5.90 37.64 3.43
CA THR A 16 6.40 36.30 3.73
C THR A 16 5.28 35.26 3.67
N LYS A 17 4.09 35.57 4.20
CA LYS A 17 2.92 34.70 4.06
C LYS A 17 2.50 34.52 2.61
N LEU A 18 2.52 35.59 1.82
CA LEU A 18 2.16 35.54 0.40
C LEU A 18 3.15 34.69 -0.40
N ILE A 19 4.46 34.86 -0.16
CA ILE A 19 5.51 34.08 -0.80
C ILE A 19 5.40 32.60 -0.42
N ILE A 20 5.19 32.29 0.86
CA ILE A 20 4.97 30.91 1.33
C ILE A 20 3.72 30.33 0.67
N ARG A 21 2.60 31.07 0.64
CA ARG A 21 1.35 30.63 0.00
C ARG A 21 1.55 30.35 -1.48
N TYR A 22 2.21 31.25 -2.21
CA TYR A 22 2.47 31.11 -3.64
C TYR A 22 3.43 29.95 -3.95
N GLN A 23 4.49 29.77 -3.14
CA GLN A 23 5.36 28.57 -3.23
C GLN A 23 4.62 27.28 -2.91
N THR A 24 3.69 27.31 -1.96
CA THR A 24 2.91 26.13 -1.58
C THR A 24 1.90 25.78 -2.67
N GLU A 25 1.19 26.76 -3.23
CA GLU A 25 0.23 26.57 -4.33
C GLU A 25 0.94 26.10 -5.62
N THR A 26 2.10 26.68 -5.97
CA THR A 26 2.90 26.21 -7.12
C THR A 26 3.53 24.83 -6.91
N SER A 27 3.90 24.48 -5.67
CA SER A 27 4.37 23.14 -5.30
C SER A 27 3.26 22.08 -5.32
N LEU A 28 2.01 22.45 -5.04
CA LEU A 28 0.85 21.56 -5.11
C LEU A 28 0.43 21.29 -6.56
N LEU A 29 0.60 22.28 -7.46
CA LEU A 29 0.18 22.21 -8.86
C LEU A 29 1.23 21.60 -9.82
N HIS A 30 2.49 21.49 -9.40
CA HIS A 30 3.53 20.84 -10.21
C HIS A 30 4.02 19.53 -9.58
N PHE A 31 3.14 18.52 -9.51
CA PHE A 31 3.58 17.13 -9.29
C PHE A 31 4.29 16.63 -10.55
N LYS A 32 5.51 17.11 -10.79
CA LYS A 32 6.33 16.64 -11.91
C LYS A 32 6.85 15.24 -11.55
N ILE A 33 6.19 14.21 -12.07
CA ILE A 33 6.66 12.83 -11.95
C ILE A 33 8.03 12.72 -12.61
N SER A 34 9.09 12.69 -11.79
CA SER A 34 10.44 12.53 -12.30
C SER A 34 10.69 11.07 -12.70
N ARG A 35 11.56 10.85 -13.69
CA ARG A 35 12.01 9.49 -14.07
C ARG A 35 12.54 8.70 -12.86
N ARG A 36 13.16 9.38 -11.90
CA ARG A 36 13.61 8.79 -10.64
C ARG A 36 12.43 8.29 -9.80
N ARG A 37 11.34 9.06 -9.65
CA ARG A 37 10.16 8.63 -8.87
C ARG A 37 9.52 7.37 -9.45
N ILE A 38 9.40 7.31 -10.78
CA ILE A 38 8.89 6.12 -11.49
C ILE A 38 9.81 4.93 -11.23
N LEU A 39 11.12 5.10 -11.34
CA LEU A 39 12.09 4.04 -11.05
C LEU A 39 11.91 3.50 -9.62
N TYR A 40 11.81 4.38 -8.62
CA TYR A 40 11.56 3.94 -7.24
C TYR A 40 10.24 3.18 -7.10
N LEU A 41 9.17 3.63 -7.75
CA LEU A 41 7.88 2.94 -7.74
C LEU A 41 8.00 1.53 -8.35
N VAL A 42 8.60 1.42 -9.52
CA VAL A 42 8.83 0.13 -10.20
C VAL A 42 9.68 -0.79 -9.34
N LEU A 43 10.72 -0.28 -8.69
CA LEU A 43 11.54 -1.07 -7.75
C LEU A 43 10.73 -1.54 -6.53
N GLY A 44 9.83 -0.70 -6.00
CA GLY A 44 8.94 -1.08 -4.91
C GLY A 44 7.97 -2.19 -5.31
N ILE A 45 7.31 -2.04 -6.46
CA ILE A 45 6.41 -3.06 -7.04
C ILE A 45 7.18 -4.37 -7.30
N ALA A 46 8.34 -4.28 -7.96
CA ALA A 46 9.16 -5.45 -8.26
C ALA A 46 9.62 -6.16 -6.97
N ALA A 47 10.05 -5.42 -5.95
CA ALA A 47 10.42 -6.00 -4.66
C ALA A 47 9.26 -6.75 -4.01
N PHE A 48 8.05 -6.19 -4.03
CA PHE A 48 6.86 -6.86 -3.52
C PHE A 48 6.55 -8.15 -4.30
N LEU A 49 6.51 -8.07 -5.63
CA LEU A 49 6.19 -9.22 -6.49
C LEU A 49 7.24 -10.33 -6.40
N ILE A 50 8.52 -9.98 -6.30
CA ILE A 50 9.59 -10.96 -6.09
C ILE A 50 9.40 -11.64 -4.73
N ALA A 51 9.18 -10.88 -3.66
CA ALA A 51 8.98 -11.46 -2.34
C ALA A 51 7.75 -12.37 -2.29
N TYR A 52 6.64 -11.96 -2.90
CA TYR A 52 5.44 -12.79 -3.08
C TYR A 52 5.73 -14.09 -3.83
N SER A 53 6.43 -13.99 -4.97
CA SER A 53 6.76 -15.17 -5.77
C SER A 53 7.67 -16.13 -5.01
N VAL A 54 8.62 -15.61 -4.23
CA VAL A 54 9.48 -16.42 -3.36
C VAL A 54 8.65 -17.09 -2.27
N GLY A 55 7.79 -16.36 -1.56
CA GLY A 55 6.91 -16.93 -0.53
C GLY A 55 5.99 -18.02 -1.06
N ALA A 56 5.48 -17.85 -2.28
CA ALA A 56 4.63 -18.84 -2.94
C ALA A 56 5.39 -20.08 -3.45
N ALA A 57 6.69 -19.94 -3.74
CA ALA A 57 7.51 -21.01 -4.30
C ALA A 57 8.26 -21.83 -3.23
N ILE A 58 8.36 -21.34 -2.00
CA ILE A 58 9.02 -22.09 -0.93
C ILE A 58 8.14 -23.29 -0.55
N PRO A 59 8.69 -24.52 -0.62
CA PRO A 59 7.96 -25.69 -0.17
C PRO A 59 7.76 -25.62 1.33
N MET A 60 6.58 -26.04 1.78
CA MET A 60 6.18 -26.12 3.17
C MET A 60 5.79 -27.56 3.49
N SER A 61 6.09 -27.99 4.71
CA SER A 61 5.53 -29.23 5.25
C SER A 61 4.02 -29.12 5.46
N GLU A 62 3.32 -30.24 5.60
CA GLU A 62 1.88 -30.23 5.88
C GLU A 62 1.54 -29.49 7.17
N GLU A 63 2.36 -29.65 8.22
CA GLU A 63 2.20 -28.97 9.51
C GLU A 63 2.36 -27.44 9.37
N GLU A 64 3.38 -26.98 8.64
CA GLU A 64 3.58 -25.55 8.36
C GLU A 64 2.43 -24.97 7.53
N ALA A 65 1.98 -25.69 6.51
CA ALA A 65 0.86 -25.27 5.67
C ALA A 65 -0.43 -25.15 6.47
N GLU A 66 -0.68 -26.10 7.38
CA GLU A 66 -1.85 -26.07 8.26
C GLU A 66 -1.82 -24.89 9.22
N GLU A 67 -0.66 -24.60 9.83
CA GLU A 67 -0.51 -23.45 10.71
C GLU A 67 -0.70 -22.11 9.97
N VAL A 68 -0.11 -21.96 8.77
CA VAL A 68 -0.32 -20.76 7.93
C VAL A 68 -1.80 -20.59 7.56
N ARG A 69 -2.48 -21.68 7.17
CA ARG A 69 -3.92 -21.65 6.86
C ARG A 69 -4.76 -21.28 8.09
N ARG A 70 -4.42 -21.82 9.27
CA ARG A 70 -5.12 -21.53 10.53
C ARG A 70 -5.01 -20.05 10.88
N GLN A 71 -3.79 -19.51 10.87
CA GLN A 71 -3.54 -18.09 11.11
C GLN A 71 -4.27 -17.19 10.11
N PHE A 72 -4.25 -17.56 8.82
CA PHE A 72 -4.99 -16.83 7.80
C PHE A 72 -6.50 -16.89 8.03
N SER A 73 -7.05 -18.07 8.35
CA SER A 73 -8.48 -18.26 8.64
C SER A 73 -8.93 -17.42 9.83
N GLU A 74 -8.15 -17.38 10.91
CA GLU A 74 -8.41 -16.53 12.08
C GLU A 74 -8.37 -15.03 11.73
N GLN A 75 -7.54 -14.63 10.79
CA GLN A 75 -7.46 -13.23 10.35
C GLN A 75 -8.67 -12.81 9.51
N ILE A 76 -9.26 -13.73 8.74
CA ILE A 76 -10.40 -13.45 7.85
C ILE A 76 -11.76 -13.85 8.45
N GLU A 77 -11.79 -14.51 9.61
CA GLU A 77 -13.03 -14.92 10.26
C GLU A 77 -13.91 -13.71 10.60
N GLY A 78 -15.11 -13.66 10.01
CA GLY A 78 -16.04 -12.55 10.20
C GLY A 78 -15.55 -11.21 9.64
N ILE A 79 -14.54 -11.22 8.76
CA ILE A 79 -14.04 -9.99 8.13
C ILE A 79 -15.11 -9.41 7.22
N ASP A 80 -15.34 -8.10 7.33
CA ASP A 80 -16.18 -7.34 6.42
C ASP A 80 -15.31 -6.45 5.52
N GLN A 81 -15.94 -5.69 4.62
CA GLN A 81 -15.25 -4.70 3.79
C GLN A 81 -14.34 -3.76 4.60
N ASN A 82 -14.77 -3.34 5.80
CA ASN A 82 -13.98 -2.45 6.66
C ASN A 82 -12.77 -3.17 7.23
N GLY A 83 -12.91 -4.43 7.63
CA GLY A 83 -11.85 -5.30 8.08
C GLY A 83 -10.75 -5.45 7.03
N ILE A 84 -11.14 -5.76 5.78
CA ILE A 84 -10.22 -5.84 4.62
C ILE A 84 -9.48 -4.51 4.45
N PHE A 85 -10.22 -3.41 4.40
CA PHE A 85 -9.66 -2.07 4.25
C PHE A 85 -8.65 -1.72 5.35
N PHE A 86 -9.02 -1.87 6.62
CA PHE A 86 -8.15 -1.52 7.74
C PHE A 86 -6.95 -2.43 7.84
N ASN A 87 -7.08 -3.71 7.49
CA ASN A 87 -5.95 -4.64 7.43
C ASN A 87 -4.88 -4.14 6.45
N ASN A 88 -5.29 -3.86 5.21
CA ASN A 88 -4.39 -3.40 4.16
C ASN A 88 -3.80 -2.01 4.45
N VAL A 89 -4.60 -1.08 5.02
CA VAL A 89 -4.09 0.24 5.42
C VAL A 89 -3.05 0.13 6.53
N ARG A 90 -3.26 -0.72 7.55
CA ARG A 90 -2.27 -0.93 8.63
C ARG A 90 -0.95 -1.44 8.07
N ILE A 91 -1.01 -2.42 7.18
CA ILE A 91 0.16 -2.95 6.48
C ILE A 91 0.86 -1.85 5.68
N ALA A 92 0.12 -1.09 4.87
CA ALA A 92 0.69 -0.02 4.05
C ALA A 92 1.29 1.12 4.88
N LEU A 93 0.70 1.48 6.02
CA LEU A 93 1.23 2.50 6.93
C LEU A 93 2.61 2.11 7.45
N ALA A 94 2.80 0.84 7.85
CA ALA A 94 4.11 0.34 8.26
C ALA A 94 5.14 0.42 7.11
N MET A 95 4.70 0.23 5.86
CA MET A 95 5.56 0.34 4.68
C MET A 95 6.07 1.76 4.39
N PHE A 96 5.48 2.82 4.98
CA PHE A 96 5.99 4.19 4.86
C PHE A 96 7.15 4.51 5.82
N ILE A 97 7.43 3.66 6.81
CA ILE A 97 8.50 3.90 7.79
C ILE A 97 9.86 3.90 7.06
N PRO A 98 10.71 4.93 7.18
CA PRO A 98 11.99 4.99 6.49
C PRO A 98 12.88 3.77 6.80
N ALA A 99 13.47 3.17 5.77
CA ALA A 99 14.26 1.92 5.80
C ALA A 99 13.46 0.67 6.19
N LEU A 100 12.77 0.67 7.33
CA LEU A 100 12.03 -0.48 7.84
C LEU A 100 10.84 -0.85 6.95
N GLY A 101 10.17 0.14 6.36
CA GLY A 101 8.96 -0.05 5.58
C GLY A 101 9.17 -0.83 4.28
N ALA A 102 10.32 -0.67 3.61
CA ALA A 102 10.66 -1.50 2.46
C ALA A 102 10.90 -2.96 2.85
N GLY A 103 11.55 -3.21 3.98
CA GLY A 103 11.72 -4.58 4.51
C GLY A 103 10.39 -5.20 4.94
N PHE A 104 9.54 -4.42 5.63
CA PHE A 104 8.20 -4.83 6.03
C PHE A 104 7.31 -5.14 4.82
N GLY A 105 7.42 -4.35 3.75
CA GLY A 105 6.68 -4.59 2.51
C GLY A 105 7.11 -5.87 1.79
N ALA A 106 8.41 -6.15 1.76
CA ALA A 106 8.92 -7.43 1.25
C ALA A 106 8.43 -8.61 2.11
N PHE A 107 8.49 -8.49 3.44
CA PHE A 107 7.95 -9.50 4.35
C PHE A 107 6.45 -9.73 4.15
N SER A 108 5.67 -8.66 3.98
CA SER A 108 4.24 -8.76 3.69
C SER A 108 4.00 -9.49 2.37
N GLY A 109 4.72 -9.15 1.30
CA GLY A 109 4.60 -9.86 0.02
C GLY A 109 4.92 -11.34 0.16
N PHE A 110 6.02 -11.67 0.85
CA PHE A 110 6.40 -13.04 1.16
C PHE A 110 5.30 -13.80 1.93
N ALA A 111 4.77 -13.20 3.00
CA ALA A 111 3.71 -13.80 3.81
C ALA A 111 2.44 -14.06 2.98
N THR A 112 2.03 -13.11 2.13
CA THR A 112 0.89 -13.30 1.22
C THR A 112 1.16 -14.43 0.21
N GLY A 113 2.37 -14.56 -0.30
CA GLY A 113 2.76 -15.68 -1.16
C GLY A 113 2.72 -17.03 -0.43
N ALA A 114 3.19 -17.06 0.81
CA ALA A 114 3.13 -18.27 1.65
C ALA A 114 1.67 -18.68 1.93
N VAL A 115 0.78 -17.73 2.22
CA VAL A 115 -0.66 -17.99 2.36
C VAL A 115 -1.22 -18.60 1.07
N PHE A 116 -0.89 -18.06 -0.11
CA PHE A 116 -1.30 -18.65 -1.38
C PHE A 116 -0.86 -20.10 -1.51
N SER A 117 0.42 -20.39 -1.26
CA SER A 117 0.98 -21.75 -1.33
C SER A 117 0.28 -22.72 -0.37
N ALA A 118 0.02 -22.27 0.85
CA ALA A 118 -0.69 -23.05 1.87
C ALA A 118 -2.14 -23.37 1.44
N LEU A 119 -2.85 -22.42 0.85
CA LEU A 119 -4.20 -22.65 0.30
C LEU A 119 -4.15 -23.59 -0.91
N ALA A 120 -3.22 -23.37 -1.84
CA ALA A 120 -3.05 -24.18 -3.04
C ALA A 120 -2.74 -25.66 -2.74
N SER A 121 -2.01 -25.95 -1.66
CA SER A 121 -1.71 -27.32 -1.25
C SER A 121 -2.93 -28.16 -0.83
N SER A 122 -4.06 -27.53 -0.53
CA SER A 122 -5.29 -28.19 -0.03
C SER A 122 -6.53 -27.89 -0.87
N THR A 123 -6.42 -26.99 -1.85
CA THR A 123 -7.53 -26.55 -2.70
C THR A 123 -7.27 -26.96 -4.15
N PRO A 124 -7.95 -27.99 -4.68
CA PRO A 124 -7.72 -28.48 -6.04
C PRO A 124 -7.83 -27.38 -7.11
N LEU A 125 -8.72 -26.41 -6.91
CA LEU A 125 -8.91 -25.27 -7.83
C LEU A 125 -7.69 -24.34 -7.91
N LEU A 126 -6.86 -24.30 -6.87
CA LEU A 126 -5.68 -23.42 -6.78
C LEU A 126 -4.37 -24.14 -7.07
N ALA A 127 -4.35 -25.48 -7.06
CA ALA A 127 -3.14 -26.29 -7.20
C ALA A 127 -2.36 -26.00 -8.51
N ASP A 128 -3.07 -25.79 -9.61
CA ASP A 128 -2.48 -25.53 -10.94
C ASP A 128 -2.47 -24.04 -11.31
N VAL A 129 -2.93 -23.15 -10.43
CA VAL A 129 -3.00 -21.71 -10.70
C VAL A 129 -1.64 -21.08 -10.40
N PRO A 130 -0.99 -20.40 -11.37
CA PRO A 130 0.23 -19.66 -11.08
C PRO A 130 -0.04 -18.57 -10.03
N PRO A 131 0.78 -18.46 -8.96
CA PRO A 131 0.52 -17.54 -7.85
C PRO A 131 0.26 -16.09 -8.29
N LEU A 132 0.96 -15.62 -9.34
CA LEU A 132 0.84 -14.26 -9.83
C LEU A 132 -0.53 -13.93 -10.45
N ILE A 133 -1.32 -14.94 -10.85
CA ILE A 133 -2.64 -14.73 -11.42
C ILE A 133 -3.58 -14.07 -10.41
N ILE A 134 -3.49 -14.41 -9.12
CA ILE A 134 -4.31 -13.77 -8.08
C ILE A 134 -4.03 -12.27 -7.98
N LEU A 135 -2.77 -11.85 -8.18
CA LEU A 135 -2.40 -10.44 -8.13
C LEU A 135 -2.85 -9.63 -9.36
N ILE A 136 -3.38 -10.29 -10.40
CA ILE A 136 -3.95 -9.64 -11.59
C ILE A 136 -5.44 -9.30 -11.37
N THR A 137 -6.06 -9.81 -10.31
CA THR A 137 -7.40 -9.37 -9.91
C THR A 137 -7.45 -7.84 -9.74
N PRO A 138 -8.63 -7.20 -9.91
CA PRO A 138 -8.72 -5.75 -9.78
C PRO A 138 -8.21 -5.25 -8.43
N PHE A 139 -8.57 -5.91 -7.32
CA PHE A 139 -8.07 -5.56 -5.98
C PHE A 139 -6.58 -5.86 -5.84
N GLY A 140 -6.09 -6.99 -6.37
CA GLY A 140 -4.66 -7.35 -6.33
C GLY A 140 -3.76 -6.33 -7.04
N ILE A 141 -4.15 -5.83 -8.21
CA ILE A 141 -3.40 -4.78 -8.93
C ILE A 141 -3.33 -3.50 -8.08
N MET A 142 -4.44 -3.14 -7.44
CA MET A 142 -4.56 -1.95 -6.62
C MET A 142 -3.71 -2.05 -5.36
N GLU A 143 -3.68 -3.22 -4.70
CA GLU A 143 -2.82 -3.50 -3.56
C GLU A 143 -1.34 -3.47 -3.93
N VAL A 144 -0.93 -4.17 -5.01
CA VAL A 144 0.46 -4.17 -5.50
C VAL A 144 0.92 -2.74 -5.81
N PHE A 145 0.06 -1.93 -6.43
CA PHE A 145 0.35 -0.51 -6.65
C PHE A 145 0.50 0.27 -5.34
N ALA A 146 -0.45 0.10 -4.40
CA ALA A 146 -0.44 0.79 -3.11
C ALA A 146 0.80 0.45 -2.27
N TYR A 147 1.12 -0.84 -2.15
CA TYR A 147 2.29 -1.33 -1.43
C TYR A 147 3.59 -0.92 -2.12
N GLY A 148 3.67 -1.02 -3.45
CA GLY A 148 4.80 -0.51 -4.22
C GLY A 148 5.02 1.00 -4.04
N LEU A 149 3.94 1.79 -3.97
CA LEU A 149 4.00 3.23 -3.72
C LEU A 149 4.53 3.53 -2.31
N ALA A 150 4.05 2.81 -1.29
CA ALA A 150 4.50 2.95 0.10
C ALA A 150 5.98 2.52 0.28
N MET A 151 6.34 1.33 -0.20
CA MET A 151 7.72 0.80 -0.15
C MET A 151 8.71 1.74 -0.85
N SER A 152 8.33 2.23 -2.03
CA SER A 152 9.17 3.16 -2.79
C SER A 152 9.37 4.49 -2.07
N ARG A 153 8.35 4.98 -1.35
CA ARG A 153 8.47 6.17 -0.51
C ARG A 153 9.39 5.91 0.68
N SER A 154 9.31 4.76 1.35
CA SER A 154 10.24 4.38 2.43
C SER A 154 11.70 4.38 1.96
N GLY A 155 11.97 3.80 0.78
CA GLY A 155 13.30 3.79 0.16
C GLY A 155 13.82 5.20 -0.20
N MET A 156 12.94 6.10 -0.65
CA MET A 156 13.30 7.49 -0.92
C MET A 156 13.56 8.28 0.36
N LEU A 157 12.75 8.07 1.40
CA LEU A 157 12.89 8.75 2.70
C LEU A 157 14.24 8.42 3.32
N ILE A 158 14.65 7.15 3.37
CA ILE A 158 15.96 6.79 3.95
C ILE A 158 17.11 7.48 3.19
N TYR A 159 17.09 7.49 1.85
CA TYR A 159 18.10 8.18 1.07
C TYR A 159 18.19 9.68 1.43
N GLN A 160 17.05 10.32 1.65
CA GLN A 160 16.96 11.75 1.97
C GLN A 160 17.39 12.05 3.40
N LEU A 161 17.04 11.18 4.36
CA LEU A 161 17.53 11.24 5.75
C LEU A 161 19.06 11.17 5.78
N VAL A 162 19.65 10.20 5.05
CA VAL A 162 21.11 10.04 4.94
C VAL A 162 21.76 11.26 4.29
N LYS A 163 21.10 11.88 3.30
CA LYS A 163 21.61 13.09 2.63
C LYS A 163 21.28 14.41 3.34
N LYS A 164 20.66 14.38 4.53
CA LYS A 164 20.34 15.56 5.37
C LYS A 164 19.65 16.70 4.60
N LYS A 165 18.79 16.36 3.65
CA LYS A 165 18.02 17.37 2.92
C LYS A 165 17.00 18.05 3.89
N PRO A 166 16.31 19.13 3.49
CA PRO A 166 15.28 19.73 4.35
C PRO A 166 13.98 18.90 4.37
N TRP A 167 13.51 18.57 5.58
CA TRP A 167 12.34 17.72 5.84
C TRP A 167 11.06 18.08 5.07
N ARG A 168 10.83 19.37 4.81
CA ARG A 168 9.64 19.87 4.11
C ARG A 168 9.54 19.40 2.67
N GLU A 169 10.66 19.11 2.01
CA GLU A 169 10.69 18.67 0.60
C GLU A 169 10.03 17.29 0.40
N TYR A 170 9.79 16.53 1.46
CA TYR A 170 9.33 15.14 1.35
C TYR A 170 8.23 14.76 2.32
N VAL A 171 8.03 15.50 3.42
CA VAL A 171 6.85 15.30 4.27
C VAL A 171 5.56 15.52 3.49
N ILE A 172 5.46 16.61 2.71
CA ILE A 172 4.25 16.90 1.92
C ILE A 172 3.98 15.79 0.88
N PRO A 173 4.94 15.40 0.01
CA PRO A 173 4.75 14.27 -0.89
C PRO A 173 4.41 12.95 -0.19
N THR A 174 4.95 12.70 1.00
CA THR A 174 4.65 11.47 1.76
C THR A 174 3.18 11.45 2.20
N PHE A 175 2.66 12.56 2.71
CA PHE A 175 1.24 12.66 3.09
C PHE A 175 0.31 12.58 1.88
N ILE A 176 0.70 13.15 0.74
CA ILE A 176 -0.07 13.03 -0.50
C ILE A 176 -0.12 11.57 -0.96
N GLU A 177 1.02 10.88 -1.01
CA GLU A 177 1.07 9.47 -1.40
C GLU A 177 0.35 8.57 -0.40
N LEU A 178 0.42 8.87 0.90
CA LEU A 178 -0.36 8.18 1.91
C LEU A 178 -1.87 8.33 1.64
N GLY A 179 -2.34 9.54 1.33
CA GLY A 179 -3.73 9.78 0.94
C GLY A 179 -4.15 8.97 -0.30
N ILE A 180 -3.29 8.93 -1.32
CA ILE A 180 -3.51 8.10 -2.53
C ILE A 180 -3.61 6.61 -2.16
N VAL A 181 -2.67 6.10 -1.37
CA VAL A 181 -2.68 4.70 -0.89
C VAL A 181 -3.98 4.38 -0.17
N VAL A 182 -4.41 5.23 0.76
CA VAL A 182 -5.66 5.01 1.52
C VAL A 182 -6.87 4.96 0.59
N VAL A 183 -6.98 5.88 -0.38
CA VAL A 183 -8.10 5.88 -1.34
C VAL A 183 -8.08 4.65 -2.23
N VAL A 184 -6.89 4.26 -2.73
CA VAL A 184 -6.75 3.06 -3.57
C VAL A 184 -7.12 1.81 -2.78
N LEU A 185 -6.62 1.65 -1.55
CA LEU A 185 -6.92 0.48 -0.71
C LEU A 185 -8.39 0.42 -0.30
N PHE A 186 -9.04 1.57 -0.12
CA PHE A 186 -10.49 1.60 0.11
C PHE A 186 -11.25 1.04 -1.08
N ALA A 187 -10.92 1.50 -2.29
CA ALA A 187 -11.56 0.99 -3.50
C ALA A 187 -11.22 -0.49 -3.77
N ALA A 188 -10.00 -0.93 -3.44
CA ALA A 188 -9.61 -2.34 -3.51
C ALA A 188 -10.48 -3.19 -2.58
N ALA A 189 -10.66 -2.76 -1.32
CA ALA A 189 -11.47 -3.46 -0.34
C ALA A 189 -12.96 -3.54 -0.73
N VAL A 190 -13.51 -2.48 -1.32
CA VAL A 190 -14.89 -2.50 -1.87
C VAL A 190 -15.01 -3.55 -2.97
N ILE A 191 -14.06 -3.60 -3.91
CA ILE A 191 -14.10 -4.55 -5.03
C ILE A 191 -13.90 -5.98 -4.52
N GLU A 192 -12.94 -6.21 -3.62
CA GLU A 192 -12.67 -7.51 -3.03
C GLU A 192 -13.89 -8.04 -2.28
N TRP A 193 -14.52 -7.22 -1.43
CA TRP A 193 -15.73 -7.59 -0.71
C TRP A 193 -16.87 -7.97 -1.65
N GLN A 194 -17.11 -7.17 -2.70
CA GLN A 194 -18.13 -7.48 -3.70
C GLN A 194 -17.85 -8.78 -4.44
N MET A 195 -16.58 -9.08 -4.74
CA MET A 195 -16.20 -10.35 -5.36
C MET A 195 -16.45 -11.52 -4.42
N ILE A 196 -16.12 -11.40 -3.14
CA ILE A 196 -16.38 -12.43 -2.12
C ILE A 196 -17.89 -12.66 -1.95
N GLU A 197 -18.68 -11.60 -1.82
CA GLU A 197 -20.14 -11.71 -1.68
C GLU A 197 -20.80 -12.35 -2.92
N GLN A 198 -20.34 -12.00 -4.13
CA GLN A 198 -20.86 -12.62 -5.34
C GLN A 198 -20.50 -14.10 -5.40
N LEU A 199 -19.26 -14.47 -5.08
CA LEU A 199 -18.83 -15.86 -5.08
C LEU A 199 -19.51 -16.69 -3.97
N GLY A 200 -19.63 -16.16 -2.76
CA GLY A 200 -20.34 -16.82 -1.65
C GLY A 200 -21.86 -16.83 -1.81
N GLY A 201 -22.43 -15.85 -2.50
CA GLY A 201 -23.87 -15.80 -2.82
C GLY A 201 -24.28 -16.77 -3.94
N LEU A 202 -23.37 -17.09 -4.86
CA LEU A 202 -23.62 -18.03 -5.95
C LEU A 202 -23.83 -19.47 -5.45
N ASP A 203 -23.12 -19.91 -4.39
CA ASP A 203 -23.31 -21.23 -3.77
C ASP A 203 -24.72 -21.41 -3.16
N THR A 204 -25.39 -20.33 -2.77
CA THR A 204 -26.75 -20.41 -2.21
C THR A 204 -27.83 -20.46 -3.30
N SER A 205 -27.54 -19.93 -4.49
CA SER A 205 -28.48 -19.91 -5.62
C SER A 205 -28.56 -21.23 -6.40
N VAL A 206 -27.52 -22.06 -6.36
CA VAL A 206 -27.46 -23.36 -7.06
C VAL A 206 -28.16 -24.49 -6.29
N ILE A 207 -28.43 -24.30 -4.98
CA ILE A 207 -29.13 -25.30 -4.15
C ILE A 207 -30.67 -25.12 -4.22
N ILE A 208 -31.17 -24.04 -4.85
CA ILE A 208 -32.61 -23.75 -5.00
C ILE A 208 -33.04 -23.79 -6.48
N GLU A 209 -32.75 -24.87 -7.19
CA GLU A 209 -33.59 -25.29 -8.31
C GLU A 209 -34.10 -26.72 -8.05
N PRO A 210 -35.38 -26.90 -7.65
CA PRO A 210 -35.99 -28.22 -7.66
C PRO A 210 -36.36 -28.57 -9.11
N VAL A 211 -35.71 -29.60 -9.66
CA VAL A 211 -36.26 -30.41 -10.75
C VAL A 211 -37.06 -31.56 -10.13
#